data_AF-A0A1Y1VEA3-F1
#
_entry.id   AF-A0A1Y1VEA3-F1
#
_cell.length_a   1.000
_cell.length_b   1.000
_cell.length_c   1.000
_cell.angle_alpha   90.00
_cell.angle_beta   90.00
_cell.angle_gamma   90.00
#
_symmetry.space_group_name_H-M   'P 1'
#
loop_
_entity.id
_entity.type
_entity.pdbx_description
1 polymer ?
#
loop_
_entity_poly.entity_id
_entity_poly.type
_entity_poly.pdbx_seq_one_letter_code
_entity_poly.pdbx_strand_id
1 'polypeptide(L)'
;MRKSSTQFWCTITGVLFGLAWWLFIDICIWDKNRNNNKGDMKSIVSFIPGILGTVGFFFVNIIPKNSMNADLFGKELSTFRRFIMLIAFSVTFSSLISSFWIFFAKYSSKNYTLWAGFVLLIQSVLIFFSAYLFRFKRAVDKYPQFYY
;
A
#
# COMPACT_ATOMS: atom_id res chain seq x y z
N MET A 1 11.51 25.27 -9.24
CA MET A 1 10.98 25.00 -7.88
C MET A 1 10.11 23.75 -7.74
N ARG A 2 9.28 23.34 -8.72
CA ARG A 2 8.39 22.16 -8.60
C ARG A 2 9.11 20.79 -8.46
N LYS A 3 10.32 20.66 -9.02
CA LYS A 3 11.09 19.39 -9.04
C LYS A 3 11.63 18.97 -7.66
N SER A 4 12.08 19.92 -6.83
CA SER A 4 12.61 19.61 -5.48
C SER A 4 11.51 19.17 -4.52
N SER A 5 10.32 19.79 -4.60
CA SER A 5 9.17 19.37 -3.78
C SER A 5 8.75 17.92 -4.09
N THR A 6 8.70 17.52 -5.36
CA THR A 6 8.39 16.13 -5.73
C THR A 6 9.39 15.13 -5.16
N GLN A 7 10.69 15.41 -5.21
CA GLN A 7 11.71 14.52 -4.69
C GLN A 7 11.54 14.29 -3.19
N PHE A 8 11.27 15.36 -2.43
CA PHE A 8 10.97 15.27 -1.00
C PHE A 8 9.78 14.35 -0.69
N TRP A 9 8.67 14.50 -1.42
CA TRP A 9 7.49 13.64 -1.24
C TRP A 9 7.78 12.17 -1.58
N CYS A 10 8.57 11.91 -2.62
CA CYS A 10 8.99 10.55 -2.96
C CYS A 10 9.84 9.92 -1.83
N THR A 11 10.76 10.68 -1.24
CA THR A 11 11.54 10.18 -0.08
C THR A 11 10.64 9.84 1.10
N ILE A 12 9.69 10.71 1.44
CA ILE A 12 8.71 10.46 2.50
C ILE A 12 7.93 9.18 2.23
N THR A 13 7.45 8.96 1.00
CA THR A 13 6.67 7.76 0.67
C THR A 13 7.46 6.46 0.86
N GLY A 14 8.76 6.47 0.48
CA GLY A 14 9.65 5.34 0.68
C GLY A 14 9.87 5.06 2.17
N VAL A 15 10.06 6.10 2.98
CA VAL A 15 10.19 5.97 4.44
C VAL A 15 8.91 5.41 5.06
N LEU A 16 7.71 5.88 4.67
CA LEU A 16 6.44 5.34 5.19
C LEU A 16 6.27 3.85 4.86
N PHE A 17 6.61 3.46 3.63
CA PHE A 17 6.51 2.06 3.20
C PHE A 17 7.52 1.18 3.96
N GLY A 18 8.76 1.66 4.12
CA GLY A 18 9.78 0.99 4.91
C GLY A 18 9.38 0.84 6.38
N LEU A 19 8.85 1.91 7.00
CA LEU A 19 8.36 1.89 8.38
C LEU A 19 7.20 0.91 8.57
N ALA A 20 6.29 0.81 7.60
CA ALA A 20 5.18 -0.15 7.68
C ALA A 20 5.69 -1.59 7.78
N TRP A 21 6.62 -1.98 6.90
CA TRP A 21 7.22 -3.30 6.92
C TRP A 21 8.16 -3.52 8.12
N TRP A 22 8.83 -2.47 8.58
CA TRP A 22 9.64 -2.53 9.80
C TRP A 22 8.78 -2.85 11.03
N LEU A 23 7.69 -2.12 11.23
CA LEU A 23 6.76 -2.36 12.34
C LEU A 23 6.18 -3.79 12.30
N PHE A 24 5.91 -4.31 11.11
CA PHE A 24 5.45 -5.68 10.92
C PHE A 24 6.46 -6.73 11.37
N ILE A 25 7.75 -6.54 11.04
CA ILE A 25 8.82 -7.46 11.43
C ILE A 25 9.03 -7.40 12.95
N ASP A 26 9.04 -6.19 13.52
CA ASP A 26 9.22 -5.97 14.95
C ASP A 26 8.15 -6.70 15.78
N ILE A 27 6.87 -6.52 15.41
CA ILE A 27 5.77 -7.18 16.12
C ILE A 27 5.77 -8.70 15.97
N CYS A 28 6.22 -9.23 14.82
CA CYS A 28 6.35 -10.67 14.59
C CYS A 28 7.38 -11.30 15.53
N ILE A 29 8.52 -10.61 15.75
CA ILE A 29 9.55 -11.04 16.69
C ILE A 29 9.04 -10.93 18.13
N TRP A 30 8.40 -9.81 18.48
CA TRP A 30 7.85 -9.58 19.82
C TRP A 30 6.79 -10.62 20.20
N ASP A 31 5.85 -10.92 19.30
CA ASP A 31 4.80 -11.92 19.53
C ASP A 31 5.40 -13.32 19.69
N LYS A 32 6.40 -13.68 18.88
CA LYS A 32 7.11 -14.96 19.01
C LYS A 32 7.81 -15.11 20.36
N ASN A 33 8.48 -14.05 20.83
CA ASN A 33 9.22 -14.05 22.09
C ASN A 33 8.29 -14.09 23.31
N ARG A 34 7.19 -13.32 23.29
CA ARG A 34 6.26 -13.23 24.42
C ARG A 34 5.39 -14.48 24.58
N ASN A 35 5.05 -15.16 23.49
CA ASN A 35 4.13 -16.30 23.50
C ASN A 35 4.82 -17.68 23.37
N ASN A 36 6.12 -17.80 23.70
CA ASN A 36 6.85 -19.07 23.75
C ASN A 36 6.61 -19.99 22.53
N ASN A 37 6.75 -19.45 21.31
CA ASN A 37 6.51 -20.15 20.03
C ASN A 37 5.05 -20.57 19.72
N LYS A 38 4.07 -20.19 20.53
CA LYS A 38 2.62 -20.29 20.23
C LYS A 38 2.02 -18.97 19.73
N GLY A 39 2.88 -18.02 19.32
CA GLY A 39 2.47 -16.68 18.87
C GLY A 39 1.38 -16.71 17.79
N ASP A 40 0.34 -15.92 18.03
CA ASP A 40 -0.87 -15.86 17.22
C ASP A 40 -0.62 -15.23 15.85
N MET A 41 0.49 -14.52 15.67
CA MET A 41 0.96 -14.04 14.37
C MET A 41 1.44 -15.16 13.42
N LYS A 42 1.57 -16.41 13.86
CA LYS A 42 1.93 -17.53 12.94
C LYS A 42 0.91 -17.80 11.84
N SER A 43 -0.34 -17.39 12.02
CA SER A 43 -1.35 -17.61 11.02
C SER A 43 -1.10 -16.74 9.79
N ILE A 44 -1.03 -17.37 8.61
CA ILE A 44 -0.85 -16.68 7.32
C ILE A 44 -1.89 -15.57 7.10
N VAL A 45 -3.06 -15.68 7.74
CA VAL A 45 -4.14 -14.70 7.70
C VAL A 45 -3.70 -13.32 8.19
N SER A 46 -2.82 -13.25 9.19
CA SER A 46 -2.30 -11.98 9.72
C SER A 46 -1.36 -11.26 8.73
N PHE A 47 -0.78 -11.98 7.75
CA PHE A 47 0.11 -11.41 6.73
C PHE A 47 -0.65 -10.87 5.51
N ILE A 48 -1.86 -11.39 5.24
CA ILE A 48 -2.68 -11.08 4.06
C ILE A 48 -2.84 -9.56 3.83
N PRO A 49 -3.26 -8.74 4.81
CA PRO A 49 -3.52 -7.33 4.55
C PRO A 49 -2.26 -6.55 4.20
N GLY A 50 -1.10 -6.89 4.78
CA GLY A 50 0.19 -6.28 4.44
C GLY A 50 0.68 -6.64 3.03
N ILE A 51 0.58 -7.91 2.64
CA ILE A 51 0.94 -8.37 1.28
C ILE A 51 -0.01 -7.76 0.25
N LEU A 52 -1.32 -7.84 0.49
CA LEU A 52 -2.34 -7.29 -0.40
C LEU A 52 -2.19 -5.77 -0.56
N GLY A 53 -1.86 -5.07 0.53
CA GLY A 53 -1.58 -3.63 0.50
C GLY A 53 -0.35 -3.30 -0.35
N THR A 54 0.69 -4.13 -0.28
CA THR A 54 1.91 -3.96 -1.08
C THR A 54 1.66 -4.23 -2.55
N VAL A 55 0.88 -5.26 -2.89
CA VAL A 55 0.44 -5.50 -4.26
C VAL A 55 -0.37 -4.29 -4.75
N GLY A 56 -1.33 -3.80 -3.96
CA GLY A 56 -2.09 -2.59 -4.27
C GLY A 56 -1.20 -1.37 -4.51
N PHE A 57 -0.16 -1.18 -3.69
CA PHE A 57 0.83 -0.11 -3.87
C PHE A 57 1.50 -0.17 -5.26
N PHE A 58 1.95 -1.35 -5.69
CA PHE A 58 2.57 -1.48 -7.02
C PHE A 58 1.56 -1.23 -8.15
N PHE A 59 0.35 -1.80 -8.05
CA PHE A 59 -0.70 -1.62 -9.06
C PHE A 59 -1.11 -0.16 -9.25
N VAL A 60 -1.24 0.61 -8.16
CA VAL A 60 -1.58 2.04 -8.24
C VAL A 60 -0.46 2.84 -8.90
N ASN A 61 0.81 2.44 -8.70
CA ASN A 61 1.96 3.25 -9.08
C ASN A 61 2.59 2.88 -10.43
N ILE A 62 2.38 1.67 -10.93
CA ILE A 62 2.91 1.19 -12.21
C ILE A 62 2.30 1.92 -13.43
N ILE A 63 1.05 2.38 -13.33
CA ILE A 63 0.35 3.00 -14.45
C ILE A 63 0.81 4.45 -14.65
N PRO A 64 1.38 4.84 -15.80
CA PRO A 64 1.81 6.21 -16.05
C PRO A 64 0.62 7.18 -16.11
N LYS A 65 0.76 8.40 -15.59
CA LYS A 65 -0.33 9.40 -15.57
C LYS A 65 -0.75 9.85 -16.97
N ASN A 66 0.21 9.96 -17.89
CA ASN A 66 0.01 10.41 -19.27
C ASN A 66 -0.81 9.43 -20.11
N SER A 67 -0.91 8.19 -19.64
CA SER A 67 -1.52 7.07 -20.36
C SER A 67 -3.05 7.11 -20.37
N MET A 68 -3.65 8.04 -19.60
CA MET A 68 -5.10 8.26 -19.48
C MET A 68 -5.66 9.32 -20.43
N ASN A 69 -4.79 10.05 -21.14
CA ASN A 69 -5.22 11.04 -22.12
C ASN A 69 -5.61 10.31 -23.40
N ALA A 70 -6.89 10.41 -23.78
CA ALA A 70 -7.46 9.71 -24.92
C ALA A 70 -6.82 10.16 -26.25
N ASP A 71 -6.37 11.42 -26.31
CA ASP A 71 -5.81 12.04 -27.51
C ASP A 71 -4.47 11.43 -27.97
N LEU A 72 -3.73 10.77 -27.07
CA LEU A 72 -2.38 10.26 -27.36
C LEU A 72 -2.31 8.74 -27.57
N PHE A 73 -3.30 7.98 -27.09
CA PHE A 73 -3.22 6.51 -27.02
C PHE A 73 -4.45 5.78 -27.58
N GLY A 74 -5.41 6.52 -28.14
CA GLY A 74 -6.69 5.98 -28.58
C GLY A 74 -7.71 5.82 -27.45
N LYS A 75 -8.98 5.98 -27.78
CA LYS A 75 -10.11 6.01 -26.82
C LYS A 75 -10.27 4.70 -26.05
N GLU A 76 -10.05 3.55 -26.71
CA GLU A 76 -10.23 2.23 -26.10
C GLU A 76 -9.16 1.91 -25.06
N LEU A 77 -7.89 2.15 -25.38
CA LEU A 77 -6.76 1.89 -24.48
C LEU A 77 -6.78 2.81 -23.25
N SER A 78 -7.19 4.07 -23.43
CA SER A 78 -7.39 5.00 -22.32
C SER A 78 -8.49 4.52 -21.35
N THR A 79 -9.60 4.01 -21.88
CA THR A 79 -10.72 3.48 -21.10
C THR A 79 -10.31 2.25 -20.30
N PHE A 80 -9.60 1.30 -20.92
CA PHE A 80 -9.06 0.13 -20.23
C PHE A 80 -8.09 0.49 -19.10
N ARG A 81 -7.19 1.46 -19.32
CA ARG A 81 -6.25 1.94 -18.30
C ARG A 81 -6.96 2.58 -17.09
N ARG A 82 -8.04 3.33 -17.32
CA ARG A 82 -8.91 3.87 -16.25
C ARG A 82 -9.56 2.75 -15.44
N PHE A 83 -10.04 1.71 -16.11
CA PHE A 83 -10.61 0.54 -15.45
C PHE A 83 -9.59 -0.19 -14.57
N ILE A 84 -8.36 -0.41 -15.06
CA ILE A 84 -7.29 -1.02 -14.25
C ILE A 84 -6.96 -0.17 -13.02
N MET A 85 -6.95 1.17 -13.14
CA MET A 85 -6.75 2.01 -11.96
C MET A 85 -7.89 1.90 -10.95
N LEU A 86 -9.13 1.75 -11.40
CA LEU A 86 -10.26 1.52 -10.52
C LEU A 86 -10.06 0.22 -9.74
N ILE A 87 -9.62 -0.85 -10.42
CA ILE A 87 -9.24 -2.11 -9.76
C ILE A 87 -8.10 -1.90 -8.78
N ALA A 88 -7.05 -1.16 -9.15
CA ALA A 88 -5.92 -0.89 -8.28
C ALA A 88 -6.34 -0.16 -6.99
N PHE A 89 -7.20 0.85 -7.10
CA PHE A 89 -7.77 1.53 -5.93
C PHE A 89 -8.63 0.57 -5.10
N SER A 90 -9.48 -0.23 -5.73
CA SER A 90 -10.31 -1.23 -5.05
C SER A 90 -9.46 -2.22 -4.24
N VAL A 91 -8.35 -2.71 -4.79
CA VAL A 91 -7.41 -3.61 -4.10
C VAL A 91 -6.78 -2.92 -2.87
N THR A 92 -6.40 -1.65 -2.98
CA THR A 92 -5.86 -0.91 -1.82
C THR A 92 -6.88 -0.71 -0.70
N PHE A 93 -8.15 -0.46 -1.04
CA PHE A 93 -9.23 -0.37 -0.05
C PHE A 93 -9.54 -1.74 0.57
N SER A 94 -9.55 -2.80 -0.24
CA SER A 94 -9.78 -4.16 0.23
C SER A 94 -8.73 -4.60 1.26
N SER A 95 -7.44 -4.29 1.02
CA SER A 95 -6.36 -4.49 2.01
C SER A 95 -6.64 -3.78 3.33
N LEU A 96 -7.08 -2.53 3.27
CA LEU A 96 -7.37 -1.73 4.46
C LEU A 96 -8.56 -2.30 5.25
N ILE A 97 -9.66 -2.64 4.56
CA ILE A 97 -10.85 -3.27 5.15
C ILE A 97 -10.51 -4.63 5.78
N SER A 98 -9.70 -5.45 5.08
CA SER A 98 -9.23 -6.74 5.59
C SER A 98 -8.44 -6.58 6.89
N SER A 99 -7.63 -5.54 7.00
CA SER A 99 -6.87 -5.23 8.22
C SER A 99 -7.79 -4.93 9.41
N PHE A 100 -8.81 -4.09 9.21
CA PHE A 100 -9.84 -3.84 10.24
C PHE A 100 -10.60 -5.11 10.62
N TRP A 101 -10.97 -5.93 9.63
CA TRP A 101 -11.64 -7.21 9.88
C TRP A 101 -10.79 -8.13 10.77
N ILE A 102 -9.50 -8.29 10.47
CA ILE A 102 -8.59 -9.14 11.25
C ILE A 102 -8.43 -8.59 12.67
N PHE A 103 -8.33 -7.28 12.83
CA PHE A 103 -8.28 -6.63 14.14
C PHE A 103 -9.49 -7.00 15.01
N PHE A 104 -10.70 -6.85 14.48
CA PHE A 104 -11.92 -7.16 15.23
C PHE A 104 -12.16 -8.67 15.38
N ALA A 105 -11.97 -9.47 14.33
CA ALA A 105 -12.31 -10.89 14.36
C ALA A 105 -11.35 -11.71 15.24
N LYS A 106 -10.04 -11.40 15.19
CA LYS A 106 -9.02 -12.19 15.86
C LYS A 106 -8.55 -11.57 17.16
N TYR A 107 -8.28 -10.27 17.15
CA TYR A 107 -7.67 -9.60 18.30
C TYR A 107 -8.68 -9.03 19.30
N SER A 108 -9.97 -8.99 18.98
CA SER A 108 -11.01 -8.60 19.95
C SER A 108 -11.33 -9.69 20.99
N SER A 109 -10.90 -10.94 20.76
CA SER A 109 -11.10 -12.02 21.73
C SER A 109 -10.03 -11.98 22.82
N LYS A 110 -10.44 -12.16 24.09
CA LYS A 110 -9.62 -11.95 25.32
C LYS A 110 -8.30 -12.75 25.40
N ASN A 111 -8.08 -13.69 24.49
CA ASN A 111 -6.92 -14.57 24.49
C ASN A 111 -5.72 -14.01 23.71
N TYR A 112 -5.89 -12.94 22.94
CA TYR A 112 -4.89 -12.44 22.00
C TYR A 112 -4.25 -11.12 22.45
N THR A 113 -3.01 -10.89 22.03
CA THR A 113 -2.29 -9.63 22.27
C THR A 113 -2.88 -8.51 21.41
N LEU A 114 -3.75 -7.67 21.99
CA LEU A 114 -4.37 -6.50 21.31
C LEU A 114 -3.34 -5.61 20.59
N TRP A 115 -2.15 -5.47 21.19
CA TRP A 115 -1.03 -4.72 20.62
C TRP A 115 -0.64 -5.21 19.22
N ALA A 116 -0.60 -6.53 19.01
CA ALA A 116 -0.24 -7.12 17.73
C ALA A 116 -1.25 -6.77 16.63
N GLY A 117 -2.54 -6.80 16.96
CA GLY A 117 -3.59 -6.37 16.04
C GLY A 117 -3.48 -4.88 15.68
N PHE A 118 -3.18 -4.02 16.64
CA PHE A 118 -3.05 -2.58 16.40
C PHE A 118 -1.90 -2.26 15.44
N VAL A 119 -0.76 -2.96 15.58
CA VAL A 119 0.38 -2.78 14.68
C VAL A 119 0.06 -3.27 13.25
N LEU A 120 -0.69 -4.36 13.09
CA LEU A 120 -1.15 -4.79 11.75
C LEU A 120 -2.04 -3.74 11.07
N LEU A 121 -2.93 -3.12 11.84
CA LEU A 121 -3.77 -2.03 11.38
C LEU A 121 -2.91 -0.83 10.94
N ILE A 122 -1.97 -0.40 11.78
CA ILE A 122 -1.10 0.73 11.48
C ILE A 122 -0.24 0.47 10.24
N GLN A 123 0.25 -0.75 10.06
CA GLN A 123 0.98 -1.17 8.87
C GLN A 123 0.14 -0.96 7.59
N SER A 124 -1.09 -1.49 7.56
CA SER A 124 -1.96 -1.36 6.38
C SER A 124 -2.31 0.09 6.07
N VAL A 125 -2.51 0.91 7.10
CA VAL A 125 -2.76 2.35 6.95
C VAL A 125 -1.54 3.08 6.41
N LEU A 126 -0.33 2.76 6.90
CA LEU A 126 0.91 3.35 6.40
C LEU A 126 1.17 3.00 4.93
N ILE A 127 0.95 1.73 4.54
CA ILE A 127 1.08 1.29 3.14
C ILE A 127 0.06 2.00 2.25
N PHE A 128 -1.19 2.13 2.72
CA PHE A 128 -2.24 2.87 2.02
C PHE A 128 -1.80 4.33 1.80
N PHE A 129 -1.41 5.06 2.84
CA PHE A 129 -0.96 6.44 2.68
C PHE A 129 0.26 6.56 1.76
N SER A 130 1.23 5.64 1.86
CA SER A 130 2.38 5.62 0.96
C SER A 130 1.97 5.47 -0.51
N ALA A 131 1.01 4.58 -0.81
CA ALA A 131 0.52 4.35 -2.18
C ALA A 131 -0.08 5.62 -2.78
N TYR A 132 -0.94 6.31 -2.04
CA TYR A 132 -1.63 7.52 -2.52
C TYR A 132 -0.70 8.74 -2.56
N LEU A 133 0.17 8.91 -1.56
CA LEU A 133 1.16 9.99 -1.56
C LEU A 133 2.08 9.87 -2.77
N PHE A 134 2.61 8.67 -3.07
CA PHE A 134 3.47 8.47 -4.24
C PHE A 134 2.70 8.74 -5.53
N ARG A 135 1.47 8.22 -5.64
CA ARG A 135 0.61 8.44 -6.80
C ARG A 135 0.39 9.92 -7.07
N PHE A 136 -0.03 10.71 -6.08
CA PHE A 136 -0.39 12.11 -6.31
C PHE A 136 0.82 13.02 -6.45
N LYS A 137 1.84 12.85 -5.62
CA LYS A 137 2.98 13.78 -5.55
C LYS A 137 4.05 13.52 -6.62
N ARG A 138 4.06 12.33 -7.25
CA ARG A 138 4.95 12.05 -8.39
C ARG A 138 4.71 13.03 -9.53
N ALA A 139 5.79 13.67 -9.97
CA ALA A 139 5.78 14.56 -11.14
C ALA A 139 5.42 13.77 -12.40
N VAL A 140 4.74 14.45 -13.31
CA VAL A 140 4.49 13.94 -14.64
C VAL A 140 5.69 14.28 -15.49
N ASP A 141 6.44 13.27 -15.94
CA ASP A 141 7.48 13.48 -16.93
C ASP A 141 6.82 13.88 -18.26
N LYS A 142 7.18 15.07 -18.76
CA LYS A 142 6.89 15.48 -20.13
C LYS A 142 8.01 14.88 -20.98
N TYR A 143 7.72 13.82 -21.73
CA TYR A 143 8.63 13.40 -22.78
C TYR A 143 8.69 14.52 -23.82
N PRO A 144 9.87 15.05 -24.20
CA PRO A 144 9.98 15.87 -25.39
C PRO A 144 9.52 14.99 -26.56
N GLN A 145 8.45 15.42 -27.22
CA GLN A 145 7.92 14.76 -28.40
C GLN A 145 8.96 14.98 -29.51
N PHE A 146 9.91 14.05 -29.68
CA PHE A 146 10.70 14.00 -30.90
C PHE A 146 9.77 13.49 -32.00
N TYR A 147 9.26 14.44 -32.79
CA TYR A 147 8.55 14.15 -34.03
C TYR A 147 9.47 13.36 -34.96
N TYR A 148 9.00 12.21 -35.43
CA TYR A 148 9.44 11.57 -36.67
C TYR A 148 8.22 11.47 -37.58
#